data_AF-A0AAW8QQT4-F1
#
_entry.id   AF-A0AAW8QQT4-F1
#
_cell.length_a   1.000
_cell.length_b   1.000
_cell.length_c   1.000
_cell.angle_alpha   90.00
_cell.angle_beta   90.00
_cell.angle_gamma   90.00
#
_symmetry.space_group_name_H-M   'P 1'
#
loop_
_entity.id
_entity.type
_entity.pdbx_description
1 polymer ?
#
loop_
_entity_poly.entity_id
_entity_poly.type
_entity_poly.pdbx_seq_one_letter_code
_entity_poly.pdbx_strand_id
1 'polypeptide(L)' 'MKIFLLSLILCLPSLSFAKYCKDFKTHQEAQAYFNAKKPGHKSLDRDGDGSACDCLPGGSGKKCPKAKKK' A
#
# COMPACT_ATOMS: atom_id res chain seq x y z
N MET A 1 -1.01 17.70 45.88
CA MET A 1 -1.47 18.34 44.63
C MET A 1 -1.04 17.45 43.47
N LYS A 2 -1.99 17.20 42.56
CA LYS A 2 -1.99 16.17 41.49
C LYS A 2 -0.68 16.21 40.68
N ILE A 3 0.08 15.11 40.69
CA ILE A 3 1.22 14.90 39.80
C ILE A 3 0.62 14.72 38.40
N PHE A 4 0.51 15.81 37.66
CA PHE A 4 0.21 15.83 36.23
C PHE A 4 1.46 15.32 35.50
N LEU A 5 1.59 14.01 35.31
CA LEU A 5 2.60 13.42 34.43
C LEU A 5 2.09 12.03 33.99
N LEU A 6 0.97 12.02 33.28
CA LEU A 6 0.51 10.82 32.58
C LEU A 6 0.54 11.07 31.09
N SER A 7 1.32 10.21 30.44
CA SER A 7 1.24 9.83 29.03
C SER A 7 1.95 10.76 28.04
N LEU A 8 3.28 10.65 28.02
CA LEU A 8 4.04 10.71 26.78
C LEU A 8 3.53 9.58 25.87
N ILE A 9 2.51 9.90 25.05
CA ILE A 9 2.01 9.00 24.00
C ILE A 9 3.18 8.77 23.06
N LEU A 10 3.74 7.56 23.08
CA LEU A 10 4.68 7.10 22.06
C LEU A 10 3.97 7.19 20.70
N CYS A 11 4.24 8.26 19.97
CA CYS A 11 4.00 8.32 18.53
C CYS A 11 5.06 7.41 17.90
N LEU A 12 4.86 6.09 17.98
CA LEU A 12 5.66 5.14 17.23
C LEU A 12 5.40 5.43 15.75
N PRO A 13 6.41 5.83 14.96
CA PRO A 13 6.23 5.95 13.53
C PRO A 13 5.79 4.58 13.03
N SER A 14 4.64 4.53 12.38
CA SER A 14 4.20 3.32 11.69
C SER A 14 5.27 3.04 10.64
N LEU A 15 6.10 2.02 10.90
CA LEU A 15 7.06 1.48 9.94
C LEU A 15 6.26 0.98 8.74
N SER A 16 6.00 1.88 7.82
CA SER A 16 5.24 1.63 6.61
C SER A 16 6.12 0.79 5.70
N PHE A 17 5.99 -0.52 5.79
CA PHE A 17 6.59 -1.41 4.81
C PHE A 17 5.98 -1.12 3.43
N ALA A 18 6.82 -1.00 2.41
CA ALA A 18 6.36 -0.88 1.04
C ALA A 18 5.52 -2.13 0.70
N LYS A 19 4.28 -1.91 0.26
CA LYS A 19 3.40 -2.98 -0.19
C LYS A 19 3.58 -3.20 -1.67
N TYR A 20 3.62 -4.47 -2.08
CA TYR A 20 3.86 -4.85 -3.47
C TYR A 20 2.64 -5.57 -4.05
N CYS A 21 2.45 -5.47 -5.36
CA CYS A 21 1.34 -6.16 -6.05
C CYS A 21 1.34 -7.68 -5.84
N LYS A 22 2.52 -8.29 -5.64
CA LYS A 22 2.64 -9.73 -5.31
C LYS A 22 2.01 -10.12 -3.97
N ASP A 23 1.70 -9.14 -3.11
CA ASP A 23 1.08 -9.38 -1.80
C ASP A 23 -0.45 -9.54 -1.90
N PHE A 24 -1.03 -9.31 -3.08
CA PHE A 24 -2.47 -9.37 -3.34
C PHE A 24 -2.79 -10.43 -4.37
N LYS A 25 -3.96 -11.08 -4.23
CA LYS A 25 -4.38 -12.12 -5.18
C LYS A 25 -5.11 -11.54 -6.38
N THR A 26 -5.84 -10.45 -6.18
CA THR A 26 -6.70 -9.82 -7.19
C THR A 26 -6.49 -8.32 -7.24
N HIS A 27 -6.79 -7.72 -8.40
CA HIS A 27 -6.79 -6.27 -8.58
C HIS A 27 -7.72 -5.58 -7.58
N GLN A 28 -8.90 -6.16 -7.34
CA GLN A 28 -9.90 -5.59 -6.44
C GLN A 28 -9.41 -5.48 -4.99
N GLU A 29 -8.66 -6.47 -4.48
CA GLU A 29 -8.03 -6.36 -3.15
C GLU A 29 -6.96 -5.26 -3.10
N ALA A 30 -6.11 -5.20 -4.12
CA ALA A 30 -5.06 -4.19 -4.22
C ALA A 30 -5.66 -2.78 -4.33
N GLN A 31 -6.70 -2.61 -5.14
CA GLN A 31 -7.42 -1.36 -5.31
C GLN A 31 -8.13 -0.94 -4.04
N ALA A 32 -8.76 -1.86 -3.31
CA ALA A 32 -9.37 -1.54 -2.01
C ALA A 32 -8.32 -1.05 -1.00
N TYR A 33 -7.14 -1.68 -0.97
CA TYR A 33 -6.01 -1.23 -0.15
C TYR A 33 -5.55 0.18 -0.55
N PHE A 34 -5.47 0.43 -1.85
CA PHE A 34 -5.07 1.71 -2.41
C PHE A 34 -6.06 2.83 -2.08
N ASN A 35 -7.36 2.58 -2.28
CA ASN A 35 -8.44 3.52 -2.00
C ASN A 35 -8.54 3.84 -0.50
N ALA A 36 -8.20 2.88 0.37
CA ALA A 36 -8.12 3.08 1.81
C ALA A 36 -6.91 3.93 2.24
N LYS A 37 -6.06 4.40 1.30
CA LYS A 37 -4.85 5.21 1.55
C LYS A 37 -3.95 4.63 2.64
N LYS A 38 -3.87 3.30 2.69
CA LYS A 38 -3.08 2.59 3.71
C LYS A 38 -1.58 2.85 3.53
N PRO A 39 -0.77 2.68 4.58
CA PRO A 39 0.68 2.87 4.49
C PRO A 39 1.28 2.05 3.34
N GLY A 40 2.10 2.66 2.50
CA GLY A 40 2.69 2.00 1.33
C GLY A 40 1.74 1.83 0.15
N HIS A 41 0.53 2.41 0.15
CA HIS A 41 -0.37 2.29 -1.00
C HIS A 41 0.21 2.85 -2.31
N LYS A 42 1.01 3.92 -2.24
CA LYS A 42 1.62 4.56 -3.41
C LYS A 42 2.54 3.63 -4.20
N SER A 43 3.06 2.56 -3.60
CA SER A 43 3.87 1.58 -4.35
C SER A 43 3.03 0.58 -5.15
N LEU A 44 1.70 0.57 -4.98
CA LEU A 44 0.76 -0.28 -5.72
C LEU A 44 0.36 0.34 -7.06
N ASP A 45 0.30 1.66 -7.14
CA ASP A 45 0.06 2.45 -8.37
C ASP A 45 1.35 3.21 -8.71
N ARG A 46 2.24 2.55 -9.45
CA ARG A 46 3.59 3.06 -9.70
C ARG A 46 3.64 4.10 -10.81
N ASP A 47 2.66 4.09 -11.68
CA ASP A 47 2.52 4.97 -12.83
C ASP A 47 1.58 6.14 -12.54
N GLY A 48 0.85 6.11 -11.42
CA GLY A 48 0.12 7.24 -10.87
C GLY A 48 -1.20 7.51 -11.58
N ASP A 49 -1.80 6.52 -12.21
CA ASP A 49 -3.07 6.67 -12.93
C ASP A 49 -4.31 6.40 -12.05
N GLY A 50 -4.09 6.11 -10.77
CA GLY A 50 -5.12 5.84 -9.78
C GLY A 50 -5.56 4.37 -9.74
N SER A 51 -5.02 3.51 -10.60
CA SER A 51 -5.28 2.07 -10.61
C SER A 51 -4.13 1.29 -10.02
N ALA A 52 -4.39 0.57 -8.93
CA ALA A 52 -3.38 -0.21 -8.23
C ALA A 52 -3.25 -1.60 -8.85
N CYS A 53 -2.02 -2.00 -9.16
CA CYS A 53 -1.68 -3.37 -9.53
C CYS A 53 -2.52 -3.94 -10.69
N ASP A 54 -2.64 -3.17 -11.77
CA ASP A 54 -3.42 -3.50 -12.98
C ASP A 54 -3.21 -4.88 -13.59
N CYS A 55 -2.10 -5.53 -13.26
CA CYS A 55 -1.68 -6.81 -13.80
C CYS A 55 -2.19 -8.01 -13.01
N LEU A 56 -2.81 -7.76 -11.86
CA LEU A 56 -3.47 -8.79 -11.10
C LEU A 56 -4.76 -9.22 -11.81
N PRO A 57 -5.23 -10.45 -11.58
CA PRO A 57 -6.53 -10.91 -12.07
C PRO A 57 -7.64 -9.90 -11.74
N GLY A 58 -8.41 -9.53 -12.78
CA GLY A 58 -9.48 -8.53 -12.69
C GLY A 58 -9.06 -7.09 -12.96
N GLY A 59 -7.78 -6.81 -13.19
CA GLY A 59 -7.26 -5.48 -13.54
C GLY A 59 -7.19 -5.22 -15.05
N SER A 60 -6.68 -4.04 -15.42
CA SER A 60 -6.61 -3.59 -16.81
C SER A 60 -5.55 -4.31 -17.67
N GLY A 61 -4.58 -4.98 -17.04
CA GLY A 61 -3.43 -5.62 -17.67
C GLY A 61 -2.41 -4.65 -18.28
N LYS A 62 -2.57 -3.34 -18.06
CA LYS A 62 -1.70 -2.31 -18.63
C LYS A 62 -0.52 -1.99 -17.72
N LYS A 63 0.56 -1.47 -18.32
CA LYS A 63 1.75 -0.95 -17.64
C LYS A 63 2.37 -1.90 -16.60
N CYS A 64 2.28 -3.19 -16.87
CA CYS A 64 2.81 -4.20 -15.97
C CYS A 64 4.32 -4.10 -15.81
N PRO A 65 4.84 -4.07 -14.57
CA PRO A 65 6.27 -4.22 -14.38
C PRO A 65 6.65 -5.57 -14.98
N LYS A 66 7.43 -5.55 -16.07
CA LYS A 66 7.92 -6.79 -16.66
C LYS A 66 8.69 -7.52 -15.56
N ALA A 67 8.32 -8.77 -15.29
CA ALA A 67 9.14 -9.62 -14.44
C ALA A 67 10.56 -9.57 -15.00
N LYS A 68 11.52 -9.10 -14.20
CA LYS A 68 12.92 -9.20 -14.59
C LYS A 68 13.20 -10.70 -14.74
N LYS A 69 13.36 -11.17 -15.97
CA LYS A 69 13.91 -12.50 -16.23
C LYS A 69 15.31 -12.48 -15.58
N LYS A 70 15.50 -13.31 -14.57
CA LYS A 70 16.83 -13.58 -13.99
C LYS A 70 17.72 -14.23 -15.05
#